data_AF-A0A6P4ACW2-F1
#
_entry.id   AF-A0A6P4ACW2-F1
#
_cell.length_a   1.000
_cell.length_b   1.000
_cell.length_c   1.000
_cell.angle_alpha   90.00
_cell.angle_beta   90.00
_cell.angle_gamma   90.00
#
_symmetry.space_group_name_H-M   'P 1'
#
loop_
_entity.id
_entity.type
_entity.pdbx_description
1 polymer ?
#
loop_
_entity_poly.entity_id
_entity_poly.type
_entity_poly.pdbx_seq_one_letter_code
_entity_poly.pdbx_strand_id
1 'polypeptide(L)'
;MMFLYIIILFLTCLLEQVSCSLCSETMEREILPIHKGENCPQRIVTCEFCEFPLPAIDLAEHQEVCGNRTELCHLCNKYIRLRERYAHETRCNGVSENTVGSSRDVRPTERDQGAQRRQPNEFSRKRLIFTIAITGIAVILGSLFFQRKTENSQVH
;
A
#
# COMPACT_ATOMS: atom_id res chain seq x y z
N MET A 1 -10.27 -9.33 -53.75
CA MET A 1 -9.02 -8.72 -53.22
C MET A 1 -9.28 -7.79 -52.04
N MET A 2 -10.23 -6.84 -52.11
CA MET A 2 -10.60 -5.98 -50.96
C MET A 2 -11.05 -6.73 -49.71
N PHE A 3 -11.88 -7.78 -49.83
CA PHE A 3 -12.34 -8.58 -48.68
C PHE A 3 -11.19 -9.29 -47.95
N LEU A 4 -10.21 -9.83 -48.69
CA LEU A 4 -9.04 -10.47 -48.10
C LEU A 4 -8.18 -9.46 -47.33
N TYR A 5 -8.06 -8.23 -47.83
CA TYR A 5 -7.29 -7.16 -47.18
C TYR A 5 -7.94 -6.69 -45.87
N ILE A 6 -9.27 -6.58 -45.84
CA ILE A 6 -10.02 -6.27 -44.62
C ILE A 6 -9.86 -7.38 -43.58
N ILE A 7 -9.96 -8.65 -43.99
CA ILE A 7 -9.76 -9.80 -43.09
C ILE A 7 -8.33 -9.83 -42.54
N ILE A 8 -7.33 -9.57 -43.38
CA ILE A 8 -5.92 -9.51 -42.95
C ILE A 8 -5.72 -8.36 -41.96
N LEU A 9 -6.21 -7.14 -42.25
CA LEU A 9 -6.13 -6.00 -41.32
C LEU A 9 -6.81 -6.29 -39.98
N PHE A 10 -7.97 -6.96 -40.01
CA PHE A 10 -8.71 -7.34 -38.81
C PHE A 10 -7.95 -8.39 -37.98
N LEU A 11 -7.39 -9.44 -38.62
CA LEU A 11 -6.56 -10.43 -37.95
C LEU A 11 -5.27 -9.83 -37.39
N THR A 12 -4.62 -8.92 -38.12
CA THR A 12 -3.39 -8.27 -37.64
C THR A 12 -3.66 -7.36 -36.44
N CYS A 13 -4.83 -6.72 -36.38
CA CYS A 13 -5.23 -5.89 -35.25
C CYS A 13 -5.60 -6.72 -34.01
N LEU A 14 -6.15 -7.93 -34.21
CA LEU A 14 -6.44 -8.90 -33.16
C LEU A 14 -5.19 -9.52 -32.53
N LEU A 15 -4.16 -9.80 -33.34
CA LEU A 15 -2.90 -10.39 -32.87
C LEU A 15 -1.88 -9.35 -32.37
N GLU A 16 -2.30 -8.09 -32.22
CA GLU A 16 -1.43 -7.03 -31.74
C GLU A 16 -1.19 -7.17 -30.23
N GLN A 17 0.08 -7.31 -29.88
CA GLN A 17 0.54 -7.32 -28.49
C GLN A 17 0.67 -5.90 -27.96
N VAL A 18 0.07 -5.64 -26.80
CA VAL A 18 0.07 -4.36 -26.12
C VAL A 18 0.65 -4.51 -24.71
N SER A 19 1.37 -3.50 -24.25
CA SER A 19 1.95 -3.50 -22.90
C SER A 19 1.01 -2.88 -21.88
N CYS A 20 0.98 -3.45 -20.68
CA CYS A 20 0.28 -2.88 -19.54
C CYS A 20 1.06 -1.69 -18.97
N SER A 21 0.41 -0.54 -18.81
CA SER A 21 1.03 0.68 -18.27
C SER A 21 1.44 0.59 -16.79
N LEU A 22 0.90 -0.38 -16.04
CA LEU A 22 1.14 -0.51 -14.60
C LEU A 22 2.29 -1.49 -14.29
N CYS A 23 2.31 -2.65 -14.95
CA CYS A 23 3.32 -3.70 -14.72
C CYS A 23 4.32 -3.88 -15.87
N SER A 24 4.14 -3.19 -17.00
CA SER A 24 4.96 -3.31 -18.23
C SER A 24 4.96 -4.70 -18.87
N GLU A 25 4.04 -5.58 -18.47
CA GLU A 25 3.86 -6.91 -19.08
C GLU A 25 3.15 -6.79 -20.43
N THR A 26 3.56 -7.60 -21.40
CA THR A 26 3.01 -7.60 -22.77
C THR A 26 1.96 -8.70 -22.91
N MET A 27 0.81 -8.38 -23.49
CA MET A 27 -0.32 -9.30 -23.66
C MET A 27 -1.17 -8.90 -24.89
N GLU A 28 -2.12 -9.75 -25.28
CA GLU A 28 -3.05 -9.44 -26.36
C GLU A 28 -3.98 -8.28 -25.99
N ARG A 29 -4.36 -7.48 -26.99
CA ARG A 29 -5.25 -6.31 -26.81
C ARG A 29 -6.58 -6.67 -26.15
N GLU A 30 -7.14 -7.84 -26.45
CA GLU A 30 -8.39 -8.31 -25.87
C GLU A 30 -8.29 -8.68 -24.38
N ILE A 31 -7.10 -9.10 -23.93
CA ILE A 31 -6.86 -9.55 -22.54
C ILE A 31 -6.47 -8.36 -21.65
N LEU A 32 -5.91 -7.30 -22.21
CA LEU A 32 -5.52 -6.08 -21.49
C LEU A 32 -6.59 -5.52 -20.52
N PRO A 33 -7.89 -5.39 -20.88
CA PRO A 33 -8.91 -4.91 -19.95
C PRO A 33 -9.10 -5.84 -18.74
N ILE A 34 -9.12 -7.15 -18.96
CA ILE A 34 -9.27 -8.16 -17.89
C ILE A 34 -8.03 -8.14 -16.99
N HIS A 35 -6.84 -8.05 -17.60
CA HIS A 35 -5.59 -7.92 -16.85
C HIS A 35 -5.61 -6.70 -15.93
N LYS A 36 -5.96 -5.51 -16.46
CA LYS A 36 -6.00 -4.27 -15.65
C LYS A 36 -6.98 -4.36 -14.48
N GLY A 37 -8.11 -5.05 -14.66
CA GLY A 37 -9.13 -5.20 -13.61
C GLY A 37 -8.77 -6.24 -12.55
N GLU A 38 -8.29 -7.41 -12.97
CA GLU A 38 -8.26 -8.58 -12.10
C GLU A 38 -6.86 -9.17 -11.90
N ASN A 39 -6.02 -9.20 -12.94
CA ASN A 39 -4.77 -9.96 -12.91
C ASN A 39 -3.53 -9.09 -12.67
N CYS A 40 -3.61 -7.78 -12.88
CA CYS A 40 -2.44 -6.91 -12.79
C CYS A 40 -1.90 -6.91 -11.35
N PRO A 41 -0.61 -7.24 -11.14
CA PRO A 41 -0.01 -7.27 -9.80
C PRO A 41 0.11 -5.86 -9.19
N GLN A 42 0.15 -4.84 -10.04
CA GLN A 42 0.24 -3.44 -9.66
C GLN A 42 -1.14 -2.76 -9.54
N ARG A 43 -2.24 -3.52 -9.66
CA ARG A 43 -3.59 -2.96 -9.42
C ARG A 43 -3.72 -2.56 -7.95
N ILE A 44 -4.42 -1.48 -7.69
CA ILE A 44 -4.67 -1.00 -6.33
C ILE A 44 -5.86 -1.75 -5.75
N VAL A 45 -5.65 -2.38 -4.60
CA VAL A 45 -6.65 -3.12 -3.82
C VAL A 45 -6.57 -2.64 -2.37
N THR A 46 -7.69 -2.63 -1.66
CA THR A 46 -7.75 -2.23 -0.25
C THR A 46 -7.58 -3.42 0.68
N CYS A 47 -6.80 -3.25 1.75
CA CYS A 47 -6.71 -4.23 2.83
C CYS A 47 -8.07 -4.42 3.52
N GLU A 48 -8.51 -5.66 3.70
CA GLU A 48 -9.79 -5.97 4.36
C GLU A 48 -9.84 -5.64 5.86
N PHE A 49 -8.67 -5.49 6.50
CA PHE A 49 -8.59 -5.24 7.95
C PHE A 49 -8.43 -3.76 8.32
N CYS A 50 -7.77 -2.97 7.47
CA CYS A 50 -7.45 -1.56 7.76
C CYS A 50 -7.85 -0.59 6.65
N GLU A 51 -8.49 -1.10 5.58
CA GLU A 51 -8.99 -0.33 4.44
C GLU A 51 -7.92 0.46 3.67
N PHE A 52 -6.64 0.18 3.94
CA PHE A 52 -5.52 0.90 3.33
C PHE A 52 -5.32 0.44 1.87
N PRO A 53 -5.23 1.36 0.89
CA PRO A 53 -5.02 1.03 -0.51
C PRO A 53 -3.56 0.68 -0.80
N LEU A 54 -3.33 -0.50 -1.39
CA LEU A 54 -2.02 -1.05 -1.71
C LEU A 54 -2.00 -1.73 -3.08
N PRO A 55 -0.84 -1.85 -3.73
CA PRO A 55 -0.67 -2.76 -4.86
C PRO A 55 -1.01 -4.20 -4.47
N ALA A 56 -1.65 -4.95 -5.37
CA ALA A 56 -2.02 -6.35 -5.12
C ALA A 56 -0.81 -7.25 -4.78
N ILE A 57 0.37 -6.94 -5.32
CA ILE A 57 1.63 -7.64 -5.01
C ILE A 57 2.02 -7.54 -3.53
N ASP A 58 1.78 -6.40 -2.89
CA ASP A 58 2.18 -6.14 -1.49
C ASP A 58 1.06 -6.49 -0.51
N LEU A 59 -0.17 -6.71 -1.00
CA LEU A 59 -1.36 -6.89 -0.18
C LEU A 59 -1.25 -8.11 0.74
N ALA A 60 -0.74 -9.24 0.24
CA ALA A 60 -0.65 -10.48 1.01
C ALA A 60 0.31 -10.33 2.20
N GLU A 61 1.51 -9.80 1.98
CA GLU A 61 2.48 -9.53 3.05
C GLU A 61 1.90 -8.55 4.08
N HIS A 62 1.23 -7.50 3.58
CA HIS A 62 0.56 -6.55 4.45
C HIS A 62 -0.55 -7.19 5.29
N GLN A 63 -1.40 -8.04 4.71
CA GLN A 63 -2.51 -8.70 5.41
C GLN A 63 -2.03 -9.66 6.50
N GLU A 64 -0.90 -10.33 6.31
CA GLU A 64 -0.30 -11.18 7.33
C GLU A 64 0.14 -10.37 8.56
N VAL A 65 0.76 -9.20 8.37
CA VAL A 65 1.15 -8.33 9.49
C VAL A 65 -0.07 -7.60 10.07
N CYS A 66 -0.90 -7.01 9.21
CA CYS A 66 -2.05 -6.19 9.59
C CYS A 66 -3.13 -7.01 10.28
N GLY A 67 -3.41 -8.24 9.83
CA GLY A 67 -4.41 -9.12 10.43
C GLY A 67 -4.01 -9.60 11.83
N ASN A 68 -2.71 -9.74 12.10
CA ASN A 68 -2.17 -10.11 13.40
C ASN A 68 -2.11 -8.95 14.41
N ARG A 69 -2.28 -7.70 13.94
CA ARG A 69 -2.42 -6.55 14.84
C ARG A 69 -3.63 -6.75 15.75
N THR A 70 -3.48 -6.42 17.01
CA THR A 70 -4.56 -6.47 18.00
C THR A 70 -5.12 -5.08 18.30
N GLU A 71 -6.41 -5.03 18.61
CA GLU A 71 -7.11 -3.86 19.13
C GLU A 71 -7.86 -4.22 20.40
N LEU A 72 -8.08 -3.23 21.26
CA LEU A 72 -8.81 -3.40 22.51
C LEU A 72 -10.31 -3.35 22.23
N CYS A 73 -11.04 -4.41 22.57
CA CYS A 73 -12.49 -4.35 22.60
C CYS A 73 -12.95 -3.52 23.80
N HIS A 74 -13.70 -2.44 23.56
CA HIS A 74 -14.20 -1.57 24.63
C HIS A 74 -15.34 -2.18 25.46
N LEU A 75 -15.98 -3.26 24.97
CA LEU A 75 -17.06 -3.92 25.68
C LEU A 75 -16.54 -4.91 26.72
N CYS A 76 -15.55 -5.72 26.37
CA CYS A 76 -15.03 -6.77 27.26
C CYS A 76 -13.59 -6.52 27.74
N ASN A 77 -12.96 -5.41 27.33
CA ASN A 77 -11.57 -5.04 27.62
C ASN A 77 -10.52 -6.12 27.25
N LYS A 78 -10.85 -7.01 26.29
CA LYS A 78 -9.90 -8.00 25.76
C LYS A 78 -9.22 -7.47 24.50
N TYR A 79 -7.93 -7.77 24.35
CA TYR A 79 -7.21 -7.55 23.10
C TYR A 79 -7.61 -8.64 22.10
N ILE A 80 -8.10 -8.22 20.94
CA ILE A 80 -8.58 -9.09 19.87
C ILE A 80 -7.78 -8.82 18.61
N ARG A 81 -7.47 -9.86 17.82
CA ARG A 81 -6.79 -9.70 16.54
C ARG A 81 -7.75 -9.10 15.51
N LEU A 82 -7.23 -8.27 14.59
CA LEU A 82 -8.04 -7.65 13.54
C LEU A 82 -8.77 -8.69 12.69
N ARG A 83 -8.08 -9.79 12.32
CA ARG A 83 -8.68 -10.90 11.57
C ARG A 83 -9.85 -11.57 12.31
N GLU A 84 -9.85 -11.52 13.64
CA GLU A 84 -10.86 -12.16 14.50
C GLU A 84 -11.95 -11.17 14.94
N ARG A 85 -11.88 -9.90 14.54
CA ARG A 85 -12.77 -8.84 15.03
C ARG A 85 -14.25 -9.15 14.82
N TYR A 86 -14.62 -9.54 13.61
CA TYR A 86 -16.02 -9.85 13.27
C TYR A 86 -16.56 -11.05 14.06
N ALA A 87 -15.74 -12.10 14.20
CA ALA A 87 -16.08 -13.27 15.00
C ALA A 87 -16.21 -12.93 16.49
N HIS A 88 -15.39 -12.00 16.99
CA HIS A 88 -15.50 -11.51 18.36
C HIS A 88 -16.76 -10.68 18.56
N GLU A 89 -17.06 -9.73 17.67
CA GLU A 89 -18.22 -8.84 17.77
C GLU A 89 -19.54 -9.61 17.92
N THR A 90 -19.71 -10.68 17.13
CA THR A 90 -20.89 -11.56 17.20
C THR A 90 -21.00 -12.37 18.50
N ARG A 91 -19.89 -12.57 19.23
CA ARG A 91 -19.82 -13.37 20.48
C ARG A 91 -19.48 -12.54 21.70
N CYS A 92 -19.37 -11.23 21.56
CA CYS A 92 -18.89 -10.36 22.62
C CYS A 92 -19.98 -10.20 23.67
N ASN A 93 -19.77 -10.80 24.84
CA ASN A 93 -20.75 -10.76 25.93
C ASN A 93 -20.66 -9.47 26.79
N GLY A 94 -19.77 -8.53 26.45
CA GLY A 94 -19.61 -7.27 27.20
C GLY A 94 -19.16 -7.42 28.66
N VAL A 95 -18.83 -8.63 29.10
CA VAL A 95 -18.33 -8.87 30.45
C VAL A 95 -16.82 -8.68 30.46
N SER A 96 -16.37 -7.60 31.10
CA SER A 96 -14.97 -7.41 31.47
C SER A 96 -14.65 -8.36 32.62
N GLU A 97 -13.92 -9.45 32.35
CA GLU A 97 -13.39 -10.32 33.39
C GLU A 97 -12.28 -9.57 34.14
N ASN A 98 -12.67 -8.74 35.11
CA ASN A 98 -11.77 -8.02 36.00
C ASN A 98 -11.35 -8.86 37.23
N THR A 99 -11.51 -10.18 37.20
CA THR A 99 -11.16 -11.05 38.33
C THR A 99 -9.82 -11.75 38.08
N VAL A 100 -8.78 -11.25 38.73
CA VAL A 100 -7.43 -11.83 38.78
C VAL A 100 -7.44 -13.16 39.55
N GLY A 101 -6.78 -14.22 39.01
CA GLY A 101 -6.03 -15.17 39.86
C GLY A 101 -5.94 -16.67 39.47
N SER A 102 -4.73 -17.08 39.02
CA SER A 102 -4.04 -18.36 39.35
C SER A 102 -4.35 -19.68 38.60
N SER A 103 -3.45 -20.10 37.69
CA SER A 103 -2.46 -21.18 37.95
C SER A 103 -1.78 -21.71 36.66
N ARG A 104 -0.48 -21.38 36.54
CA ARG A 104 0.66 -22.12 35.95
C ARG A 104 0.39 -23.16 34.86
N ASP A 105 0.97 -22.92 33.67
CA ASP A 105 2.10 -23.76 33.28
C ASP A 105 3.15 -22.98 32.48
N VAL A 106 4.40 -23.26 32.82
CA VAL A 106 5.60 -22.57 32.38
C VAL A 106 6.10 -23.23 31.10
N ARG A 107 6.29 -22.44 30.04
CA ARG A 107 7.42 -22.64 29.13
C ARG A 107 8.14 -21.31 28.91
N PRO A 108 9.41 -21.19 29.32
CA PRO A 108 10.21 -20.02 29.05
C PRO A 108 10.97 -20.25 27.74
N THR A 109 10.73 -19.39 26.76
CA THR A 109 11.74 -19.11 25.74
C THR A 109 12.09 -17.64 25.84
N GLU A 110 13.16 -17.43 26.61
CA GLU A 110 14.24 -16.48 26.34
C GLU A 110 13.86 -15.00 26.30
N ARG A 111 14.06 -14.40 27.47
CA ARG A 111 14.39 -12.99 27.64
C ARG A 111 15.71 -12.73 26.92
N ASP A 112 15.66 -12.07 25.77
CA ASP A 112 16.72 -11.12 25.42
C ASP A 112 16.19 -9.70 25.66
N GLN A 113 16.73 -9.06 26.69
CA GLN A 113 16.59 -7.62 26.91
C GLN A 113 17.69 -6.93 26.11
N GLY A 114 17.45 -6.77 24.81
CA GLY A 114 18.15 -5.80 23.96
C GLY A 114 17.19 -4.67 23.60
N ALA A 115 17.44 -3.47 24.12
CA ALA A 115 16.60 -2.30 23.90
C ALA A 115 16.42 -1.98 22.40
N GLN A 116 15.19 -2.09 21.86
CA GLN A 116 14.83 -1.41 20.61
C GLN A 116 13.51 -0.65 20.78
N ARG A 117 13.67 0.54 21.38
CA ARG A 117 12.96 1.78 21.12
C ARG A 117 11.93 1.67 19.99
N ARG A 118 10.65 1.85 20.34
CA ARG A 118 9.52 2.27 19.48
C ARG A 118 9.98 2.65 18.06
N GLN A 119 9.58 1.89 17.04
CA GLN A 119 9.51 2.43 15.69
C GLN A 119 8.08 2.96 15.44
N PRO A 120 7.77 4.22 15.76
CA PRO A 120 6.95 4.98 14.84
C PRO A 120 7.89 5.38 13.67
N ASN A 121 7.29 5.74 12.53
CA ASN A 121 7.91 6.73 11.64
C ASN A 121 8.95 6.24 10.60
N GLU A 122 8.84 5.04 10.02
CA GLU A 122 9.56 4.72 8.76
C GLU A 122 8.86 5.35 7.53
N PHE A 123 7.54 5.17 7.38
CA PHE A 123 6.75 5.78 6.29
C PHE A 123 6.69 7.30 6.34
N SER A 124 6.61 7.86 7.56
CA SER A 124 6.55 9.30 7.76
C SER A 124 7.93 9.96 7.61
N ARG A 125 9.06 9.28 7.90
CA ARG A 125 10.40 9.79 7.53
C ARG A 125 10.57 9.86 6.01
N LYS A 126 10.14 8.84 5.27
CA LYS A 126 10.20 8.87 3.80
C LYS A 126 9.34 10.01 3.26
N ARG A 127 8.11 10.18 3.75
CA ARG A 127 7.21 11.29 3.37
C ARG A 127 7.72 12.68 3.80
N LEU A 128 8.41 12.80 4.94
CA LEU A 128 9.05 14.03 5.41
C LEU A 128 10.28 14.38 4.56
N ILE A 129 11.11 13.38 4.20
CA ILE A 129 12.27 13.56 3.32
C ILE A 129 11.81 14.00 1.92
N PHE A 130 10.76 13.37 1.37
CA PHE A 130 10.19 13.77 0.08
C PHE A 130 9.64 15.21 0.11
N THR A 131 8.97 15.62 1.19
CA THR A 131 8.43 16.99 1.31
C THR A 131 9.51 18.05 1.51
N ILE A 132 10.57 17.75 2.27
CA ILE A 132 11.73 18.64 2.42
C ILE A 132 12.49 18.79 1.10
N ALA A 133 12.67 17.69 0.34
CA ALA A 133 13.30 17.74 -0.98
C ALA A 133 12.50 18.58 -1.99
N ILE A 134 11.17 18.41 -2.04
CA ILE A 134 10.30 19.16 -2.97
C ILE A 134 10.30 20.66 -2.64
N THR A 135 10.21 21.03 -1.37
CA THR A 135 10.23 22.45 -0.95
C THR A 135 11.60 23.08 -1.16
N GLY A 136 12.70 22.36 -0.91
CA GLY A 136 14.05 22.84 -1.18
C GLY A 136 14.30 23.13 -2.67
N ILE A 137 13.88 22.23 -3.57
CA ILE A 137 14.03 22.42 -5.02
C ILE A 137 13.25 23.65 -5.49
N ALA A 138 12.03 23.87 -4.98
CA ALA A 138 11.22 25.05 -5.34
C ALA A 138 11.88 26.38 -4.95
N VAL A 139 12.53 26.45 -3.78
CA VAL A 139 13.24 27.66 -3.31
C VAL A 139 14.52 27.92 -4.09
N ILE A 140 15.28 26.86 -4.43
CA ILE A 140 16.51 26.98 -5.23
C ILE A 140 16.18 27.43 -6.66
N LEU A 141 15.16 26.84 -7.28
CA LEU A 141 14.71 27.26 -8.62
C LEU A 141 14.16 28.68 -8.60
N GLY A 142 13.37 29.05 -7.58
CA GLY A 142 12.83 30.40 -7.42
C GLY A 142 13.91 31.47 -7.28
N SER A 143 14.96 31.21 -6.51
CA SER A 143 16.07 32.15 -6.30
C SER A 143 16.98 32.28 -7.51
N LEU A 144 17.27 31.18 -8.24
CA LEU A 144 18.00 31.24 -9.50
C LEU A 144 17.24 31.98 -10.61
N PHE A 145 15.91 31.79 -10.69
CA PHE A 145 15.08 32.47 -11.68
C PHE A 145 14.99 33.98 -11.39
N PHE A 146 15.01 34.37 -10.11
CA PHE A 146 15.03 35.78 -9.72
C PHE A 146 16.39 36.44 -9.95
N GLN A 147 17.52 35.77 -9.67
CA GLN A 147 18.85 36.33 -9.97
C GLN A 147 19.04 36.54 -11.48
N ARG A 148 18.59 35.59 -12.30
CA ARG A 148 18.69 35.69 -13.77
C ARG A 148 17.82 36.81 -14.36
N LYS A 149 16.73 37.18 -13.68
CA LYS A 149 15.87 38.30 -14.10
C LYS A 149 16.48 39.66 -13.76
N THR A 150 17.29 39.75 -12.71
CA THR A 150 17.98 40.99 -12.31
C THR A 150 19.19 41.30 -13.18
N GLU A 151 19.99 40.28 -13.54
CA GLU A 151 21.13 40.50 -14.47
C GLU A 151 20.68 40.89 -15.88
N ASN A 152 19.59 40.31 -16.38
CA ASN A 152 19.07 40.62 -17.71
C ASN A 152 18.33 41.98 -17.80
N SER A 153 18.08 42.63 -16.65
CA SER A 153 17.45 43.96 -16.58
C SER A 153 18.46 45.11 -16.41
N GLN A 154 19.76 44.83 -16.28
CA GLN A 154 20.82 45.85 -16.18
C GLN A 154 21.63 46.04 -17.48
N VAL A 155 21.29 45.34 -18.56
CA VAL A 155 21.98 45.46 -19.87
C VAL A 155 21.09 46.17 -20.91
N HIS A 156 20.30 47.16 -20.51
CA HIS A 156 19.63 48.06 -21.44
C HIS A 156 19.76 49.51 -20.99
#